data_AF-A0A1F8UPE1-F1
#
_entry.id   AF-A0A1F8UPE1-F1
#
_cell.length_a   1.000
_cell.length_b   1.000
_cell.length_c   1.000
_cell.angle_alpha   90.00
_cell.angle_beta   90.00
_cell.angle_gamma   90.00
#
_symmetry.space_group_name_H-M   'P 1'
#
loop_
_entity.id
_entity.type
_entity.pdbx_description
1 polymer ?
#
loop_
_entity_poly.entity_id
_entity_poly.type
_entity_poly.pdbx_seq_one_letter_code
_entity_poly.pdbx_strand_id
1 'polypeptide(L)'
;MFYTVLQLQFIRPASVKLCELSLDLLPLLRQLQQQQDWTLPEEKAVVLWLARQDYKLQMGYADHWLQTLLQLCSSAVTLETLALSLSQVTGTTVPQQKARLMIQLPQLFSQGLISPAAEL
;
A
#
# COMPACT_ATOMS: atom_id res chain seq x y z
N MET A 1 22.97 10.42 6.73
CA MET A 1 21.86 9.98 5.85
C MET A 1 20.66 9.40 6.59
N PHE A 2 20.81 8.67 7.71
CA PHE A 2 19.65 8.11 8.44
C PHE A 2 18.73 9.16 9.10
N TYR A 3 19.28 10.30 9.56
CA TYR A 3 18.50 11.38 10.17
C TYR A 3 17.49 12.04 9.21
N THR A 4 17.77 12.03 7.91
CA THR A 4 16.93 12.69 6.91
C THR A 4 15.61 11.95 6.68
N VAL A 5 15.62 10.61 6.78
CA VAL A 5 14.41 9.79 6.55
C VAL A 5 13.38 9.94 7.68
N LEU A 6 13.84 10.22 8.90
CA LEU A 6 12.94 10.42 10.06
C LEU A 6 12.11 11.70 9.95
N GLN A 7 12.60 12.70 9.20
CA GLN A 7 11.88 13.96 8.96
C GLN A 7 11.09 13.98 7.65
N LEU A 8 11.26 12.96 6.80
CA LEU A 8 10.45 12.82 5.59
C LEU A 8 9.00 12.57 5.98
N GLN A 9 8.12 13.37 5.38
CA GLN A 9 6.69 13.15 5.43
C GLN A 9 6.29 12.32 4.22
N PHE A 10 5.45 11.33 4.45
CA PHE A 10 4.90 10.44 3.44
C PHE A 10 3.43 10.80 3.24
N ILE A 11 2.98 10.75 1.99
CA ILE A 11 1.59 10.97 1.63
C ILE A 11 1.20 9.98 0.54
N ARG A 12 -0.04 9.50 0.61
CA ARG A 12 -0.63 8.64 -0.41
C ARG A 12 -1.01 9.49 -1.63
N PRO A 13 -0.47 9.22 -2.83
CA PRO A 13 -0.87 9.92 -4.03
C PRO A 13 -2.38 9.81 -4.30
N ALA A 14 -2.98 10.85 -4.88
CA ALA A 14 -4.42 10.88 -5.17
C ALA A 14 -4.88 9.77 -6.15
N SER A 15 -3.94 9.26 -6.95
CA SER A 15 -4.13 8.14 -7.87
C SER A 15 -4.33 6.80 -7.17
N VAL A 16 -3.92 6.67 -5.91
CA VAL A 16 -4.03 5.40 -5.17
C VAL A 16 -5.45 5.21 -4.65
N LYS A 17 -6.03 4.04 -4.93
CA LYS A 17 -7.37 3.64 -4.47
C LYS A 17 -7.31 2.28 -3.80
N LEU A 18 -8.16 2.10 -2.80
CA LEU A 18 -8.47 0.81 -2.20
C LEU A 18 -9.85 0.39 -2.69
N CYS A 19 -9.97 -0.84 -3.17
CA CYS A 19 -11.22 -1.39 -3.71
C CYS A 19 -11.53 -2.69 -2.99
N GLU A 20 -12.68 -2.73 -2.34
CA GLU A 20 -13.24 -3.95 -1.74
C GLU A 20 -14.04 -4.68 -2.81
N LEU A 21 -13.74 -5.96 -3.00
CA LEU A 21 -14.37 -6.82 -3.98
C LEU A 21 -14.90 -8.07 -3.28
N SER A 22 -16.10 -8.52 -3.66
CA SER A 22 -16.67 -9.79 -3.23
C SER A 22 -16.10 -10.99 -3.99
N LEU A 23 -15.36 -10.75 -5.08
CA LEU A 23 -14.74 -11.74 -5.95
C LEU A 23 -13.24 -11.47 -6.05
N ASP A 24 -12.42 -12.53 -6.06
CA ASP A 24 -10.99 -12.39 -6.30
C ASP A 24 -10.70 -12.25 -7.80
N LEU A 25 -10.72 -11.00 -8.30
CA LEU A 25 -10.56 -10.69 -9.72
C LEU A 25 -9.09 -10.67 -10.19
N LEU A 26 -8.12 -10.65 -9.28
CA LEU A 26 -6.72 -10.44 -9.65
C LEU A 26 -6.10 -11.63 -10.42
N PRO A 27 -6.40 -12.90 -10.10
CA PRO A 27 -5.99 -14.06 -10.89
C PRO A 27 -6.60 -14.04 -12.29
N LEU A 28 -7.89 -13.71 -12.40
CA LEU A 28 -8.59 -13.57 -13.68
C LEU A 28 -7.92 -12.52 -14.57
N LEU A 29 -7.62 -11.34 -14.02
CA LEU A 29 -6.94 -10.28 -14.77
C LEU A 29 -5.56 -10.73 -15.28
N ARG A 30 -4.82 -11.51 -14.49
CA ARG A 30 -3.53 -12.07 -14.92
C ARG A 30 -3.69 -13.10 -16.04
N GLN A 31 -4.67 -13.99 -15.95
CA GLN A 31 -4.97 -14.96 -17.00
C GLN A 31 -5.34 -14.26 -18.32
N LEU A 32 -6.20 -13.24 -18.25
CA LEU A 32 -6.60 -12.43 -19.42
C LEU A 32 -5.40 -11.71 -20.06
N GLN A 33 -4.51 -11.12 -19.24
CA GLN A 33 -3.29 -10.48 -19.74
C GLN A 33 -2.33 -11.46 -20.41
N GLN A 34 -2.31 -12.71 -19.95
CA GLN A 34 -1.45 -13.77 -20.48
C GLN A 34 -2.09 -14.56 -21.62
N GLN A 35 -3.31 -14.19 -22.06
CA GLN A 35 -4.08 -14.89 -23.09
C GLN A 35 -4.27 -16.39 -22.78
N GLN A 36 -4.43 -16.72 -21.50
CA GLN A 36 -4.70 -18.09 -21.05
C GLN A 36 -6.20 -18.35 -20.96
N ASP A 37 -6.57 -19.64 -20.97
CA ASP A 37 -7.91 -20.06 -20.59
C ASP A 37 -8.20 -19.57 -19.17
N TRP A 38 -9.31 -18.87 -19.01
CA TRP A 38 -9.68 -18.23 -17.76
C TRP A 38 -10.71 -19.07 -17.01
N THR A 39 -10.65 -18.98 -15.69
CA THR A 39 -11.63 -19.59 -14.79
C THR A 39 -12.44 -18.51 -14.10
N LEU A 40 -13.66 -18.85 -13.69
CA LEU A 40 -14.48 -17.93 -12.90
C LEU A 40 -13.74 -17.57 -11.61
N PRO A 41 -13.67 -16.29 -11.22
CA PRO A 41 -13.04 -15.87 -9.98
C PRO A 41 -13.79 -16.45 -8.77
N GLU A 42 -13.04 -16.79 -7.72
CA GLU A 42 -13.61 -17.31 -6.49
C GLU A 42 -14.40 -16.21 -5.74
N GLU A 43 -15.52 -16.61 -5.12
CA GLU A 43 -16.26 -15.77 -4.17
C GLU A 43 -15.48 -15.63 -2.86
N LYS A 44 -14.62 -14.62 -2.84
CA LYS A 44 -13.77 -14.29 -1.71
C LYS A 44 -13.67 -12.77 -1.57
N ALA A 45 -14.05 -12.28 -0.39
CA ALA A 45 -13.88 -10.89 -0.05
C ALA A 45 -12.38 -10.54 0.00
N VAL A 46 -11.94 -9.67 -0.88
CA VAL A 46 -10.56 -9.19 -0.95
C VAL A 46 -10.52 -7.67 -1.07
N VAL A 47 -9.43 -7.08 -0.58
CA VAL A 47 -9.16 -5.66 -0.79
C VAL A 47 -7.98 -5.55 -1.73
N LEU A 48 -8.16 -4.84 -2.84
CA LEU A 48 -7.10 -4.53 -3.78
C LEU A 48 -6.65 -3.09 -3.60
N TRP A 49 -5.35 -2.85 -3.72
CA TRP A 49 -4.83 -1.52 -4.00
C TRP A 49 -4.68 -1.36 -5.52
N LEU A 50 -4.96 -0.15 -5.99
CA LEU A 50 -4.75 0.32 -7.36
C LEU A 50 -3.85 1.54 -7.27
N ALA A 51 -2.79 1.58 -8.05
CA ALA A 51 -1.86 2.71 -8.09
C ALA A 51 -1.44 2.99 -9.53
N ARG A 52 -1.15 4.25 -9.83
CA ARG A 52 -0.52 4.65 -11.10
C ARG A 52 0.95 4.94 -10.84
N GLN A 53 1.82 4.15 -11.46
CA GLN A 53 3.26 4.33 -11.42
C GLN A 53 3.80 4.27 -12.85
N ASP A 54 4.62 5.24 -13.27
CA ASP A 54 5.23 5.30 -14.61
C ASP A 54 4.22 5.12 -15.76
N TYR A 55 3.08 5.81 -15.66
CA TYR A 55 1.97 5.74 -16.63
C TYR A 55 1.33 4.35 -16.78
N LYS A 56 1.63 3.41 -15.89
CA LYS A 56 1.03 2.07 -15.86
C LYS A 56 0.16 1.91 -14.61
N LEU A 57 -0.96 1.20 -14.77
CA LEU A 57 -1.77 0.77 -13.64
C LEU A 57 -1.10 -0.43 -12.98
N GLN A 58 -0.82 -0.31 -11.70
CA GLN A 58 -0.39 -1.41 -10.84
C GLN A 58 -1.51 -1.77 -9.87
N MET A 59 -1.57 -3.04 -9.53
CA MET A 59 -2.54 -3.55 -8.58
C MET A 59 -2.02 -4.75 -7.81
N GLY A 60 -2.52 -4.92 -6.60
CA GLY A 60 -2.16 -6.02 -5.73
C GLY A 60 -3.13 -6.13 -4.56
N TYR A 61 -2.96 -7.19 -3.76
CA TYR A 61 -3.75 -7.35 -2.55
C TYR A 61 -3.26 -6.40 -1.46
N ALA A 62 -4.20 -5.84 -0.72
CA ALA A 62 -3.95 -5.05 0.47
C ALA A 62 -4.35 -5.84 1.71
N ASP A 63 -3.35 -6.24 2.51
CA ASP A 63 -3.62 -6.76 3.85
C ASP A 63 -4.12 -5.64 4.78
N HIS A 64 -4.63 -6.00 5.95
CA HIS A 64 -5.16 -5.02 6.90
C HIS A 64 -4.11 -3.96 7.30
N TRP A 65 -2.84 -4.36 7.39
CA TRP A 65 -1.74 -3.45 7.70
C TRP A 65 -1.54 -2.40 6.59
N LEU A 66 -1.48 -2.82 5.33
CA LEU A 66 -1.30 -1.91 4.20
C LEU A 66 -2.51 -0.98 4.03
N GLN A 67 -3.72 -1.50 4.21
CA GLN A 67 -4.94 -0.68 4.18
C GLN A 67 -4.87 0.44 5.24
N THR A 68 -4.53 0.07 6.47
CA THR A 68 -4.38 1.03 7.58
C THR A 68 -3.30 2.07 7.27
N LEU A 69 -2.13 1.64 6.79
CA LEU A 69 -1.05 2.54 6.40
C LEU A 69 -1.50 3.55 5.35
N LEU A 70 -2.18 3.10 4.28
CA LEU A 70 -2.65 3.97 3.21
C LEU A 70 -3.76 4.92 3.65
N GLN A 71 -4.58 4.54 4.63
CA GLN A 71 -5.55 5.45 5.26
C GLN A 71 -4.86 6.52 6.10
N LEU A 72 -3.84 6.15 6.89
CA LEU A 72 -3.05 7.09 7.69
C LEU A 72 -2.26 8.07 6.82
N CYS A 73 -1.76 7.62 5.67
CA CYS A 73 -1.11 8.47 4.67
C CYS A 73 -2.08 9.32 3.84
N SER A 74 -3.37 9.43 4.20
CA SER A 74 -4.31 10.34 3.53
C SER A 74 -3.90 11.81 3.64
N SER A 75 -3.09 12.14 4.66
CA SER A 75 -2.38 13.41 4.81
C SER A 75 -0.88 13.16 4.97
N ALA A 76 -0.08 14.21 4.76
CA ALA A 76 1.36 14.16 5.00
C ALA A 76 1.66 13.75 6.45
N VAL A 77 2.40 12.67 6.63
CA VAL A 77 2.64 12.06 7.94
C VAL A 77 4.07 11.56 8.07
N THR A 78 4.66 11.67 9.27
CA THR A 78 6.05 11.23 9.50
C THR A 78 6.11 9.72 9.74
N LEU A 79 7.30 9.13 9.56
CA LEU A 79 7.55 7.72 9.88
C LEU A 79 7.22 7.40 11.35
N GLU A 80 7.57 8.32 12.27
CA GLU A 80 7.32 8.14 13.71
C GLU A 80 5.83 8.05 14.01
N THR A 81 5.05 8.99 13.46
CA THR A 81 3.60 9.01 13.61
C THR A 81 2.97 7.76 12.99
N LEU A 82 3.42 7.33 11.81
CA LEU A 82 2.95 6.08 11.19
C LEU A 82 3.21 4.87 12.06
N ALA A 83 4.43 4.71 12.57
CA ALA A 83 4.78 3.58 13.41
C ALA A 83 3.95 3.55 14.70
N LEU A 84 3.72 4.71 15.31
CA LEU A 84 2.88 4.84 16.50
C LEU A 84 1.43 4.46 16.19
N SER A 85 0.82 5.05 15.16
CA SER A 85 -0.58 4.77 14.80
C SER A 85 -0.78 3.31 14.38
N LEU A 86 0.13 2.74 13.58
CA LEU A 86 0.08 1.32 13.21
C LEU A 86 0.21 0.42 14.43
N SER A 87 1.08 0.75 15.39
CA SER A 87 1.25 -0.02 16.62
C SER A 87 -0.06 -0.12 17.44
N GLN A 88 -0.82 0.97 17.48
CA GLN A 88 -2.10 1.04 18.18
C GLN A 88 -3.18 0.21 17.47
N VAL A 89 -3.24 0.25 16.14
CA VAL A 89 -4.26 -0.47 15.37
C VAL A 89 -3.98 -1.97 15.34
N THR A 90 -2.71 -2.38 15.15
CA THR A 90 -2.36 -3.80 14.97
C THR A 90 -1.94 -4.51 16.25
N GLY A 91 -1.86 -3.81 17.39
CA GLY A 91 -1.49 -4.40 18.69
C GLY A 91 -0.03 -4.87 18.80
N THR A 92 0.84 -4.37 17.92
CA THR A 92 2.29 -4.69 17.89
C THR A 92 3.11 -3.55 18.46
N THR A 93 4.38 -3.76 18.80
CA THR A 93 5.21 -2.69 19.37
C THR A 93 5.66 -1.66 18.32
N VAL A 94 5.88 -0.41 18.75
CA VAL A 94 6.40 0.66 17.88
C VAL A 94 7.74 0.28 17.19
N PRO A 95 8.74 -0.31 17.88
CA PRO A 95 9.97 -0.74 17.22
C PRO A 95 9.75 -1.78 16.11
N GLN A 96 8.83 -2.73 16.31
CA GLN A 96 8.47 -3.71 15.27
C GLN A 96 7.83 -3.03 14.06
N GLN A 97 6.96 -2.04 14.27
CA GLN A 97 6.35 -1.28 13.19
C GLN A 97 7.36 -0.41 12.44
N LYS A 98 8.31 0.22 13.15
CA LYS A 98 9.43 0.92 12.50
C LYS A 98 10.25 -0.02 11.62
N ALA A 99 10.60 -1.20 12.13
CA ALA A 99 11.35 -2.20 11.35
C ALA A 99 10.56 -2.63 10.11
N ARG A 100 9.27 -2.94 10.26
CA ARG A 100 8.39 -3.32 9.13
C ARG A 100 8.29 -2.20 8.10
N LEU A 101 8.08 -0.95 8.52
CA LEU A 101 8.06 0.21 7.64
C LEU A 101 9.38 0.34 6.89
N MET A 102 10.53 0.30 7.57
CA MET A 102 11.85 0.44 6.93
C MET A 102 12.11 -0.65 5.87
N ILE A 103 11.64 -1.87 6.11
CA ILE A 103 11.75 -2.98 5.14
C ILE A 103 10.82 -2.76 3.93
N GLN A 104 9.60 -2.27 4.17
CA GLN A 104 8.56 -2.19 3.15
C GLN A 104 8.58 -0.87 2.35
N LEU A 105 9.12 0.21 2.92
CA LEU A 105 9.16 1.55 2.32
C LEU A 105 9.64 1.55 0.85
N PRO A 106 10.77 0.91 0.49
CA PRO A 106 11.23 0.89 -0.90
C PRO A 106 10.21 0.30 -1.88
N GLN A 107 9.50 -0.74 -1.45
CA GLN A 107 8.46 -1.37 -2.26
C GLN A 107 7.21 -0.48 -2.37
N LEU A 108 6.82 0.17 -1.28
CA LEU A 108 5.68 1.10 -1.30
C LEU A 108 5.94 2.28 -2.24
N PHE A 109 7.17 2.79 -2.28
CA PHE A 109 7.57 3.82 -3.25
C PHE A 109 7.61 3.29 -4.69
N SER A 110 8.22 2.14 -4.93
CA SER A 110 8.34 1.59 -6.29
C SER A 110 6.98 1.18 -6.89
N GLN A 111 6.00 0.90 -6.04
CA GLN A 111 4.61 0.62 -6.45
C GLN A 111 3.75 1.89 -6.57
N GLY A 112 4.29 3.07 -6.25
CA GLY A 112 3.55 4.34 -6.28
C GLY A 112 2.46 4.45 -5.21
N LEU A 113 2.56 3.67 -4.13
CA LEU A 113 1.58 3.63 -3.05
C LEU A 113 1.73 4.80 -2.08
N ILE A 114 2.95 5.30 -1.93
CA ILE A 114 3.30 6.48 -1.14
C ILE A 114 4.31 7.34 -1.91
N SER A 115 4.34 8.63 -1.58
CA SER A 115 5.25 9.62 -2.14
C SER A 115 5.79 10.54 -1.03
N PRO A 116 6.94 11.19 -1.21
CA PRO A 116 7.38 12.25 -0.31
C PRO A 116 6.40 13.42 -0.39
N ALA A 117 5.98 13.97 0.75
CA ALA A 117 5.02 15.08 0.77
C ALA A 117 5.57 16.39 0.15
N ALA A 118 6.89 16.48 -0.05
CA ALA A 118 7.53 17.62 -0.70
C ALA A 118 7.39 17.62 -2.24
N GLU A 119 6.84 16.55 -2.84
CA GLU A 119 6.75 16.36 -4.30
C GLU A 119 5.32 16.51 -4.85
N LEU A 120 4.36 16.96 -4.03
CA LEU A 120 2.97 17.26 -4.43
C LEU A 120 2.68 18.76 -4.31
#